data_AF-A0A1H4ZZH6-F1
#
_entry.id   AF-A0A1H4ZZH6-F1
#
_cell.length_a   1.000
_cell.length_b   1.000
_cell.length_c   1.000
_cell.angle_alpha   90.00
_cell.angle_beta   90.00
_cell.angle_gamma   90.00
#
_symmetry.space_group_name_H-M   'P 1'
#
loop_
_entity.id
_entity.type
_entity.pdbx_description
1 polymer ?
#
loop_
_entity_poly.entity_id
_entity_poly.type
_entity_poly.pdbx_seq_one_letter_code
_entity_poly.pdbx_strand_id
1 'polypeptide(L)'
;MLSLYLGKIVEAQCVEDVSLIIPHLNLALDGIAGGFANAPADDADPSVLRARERSILAHGDAGQFRAGSWLAYASHCAEVCAVLSTVTDDPDALSAAWLHDSKEDTGLSRERLALGHGDQVANLIMAVSAPEPQGFLSRADRKARFREQLAAASAQAQSLKLADVISNARNVRINNPKFAQTYLLEKQRDVLALSRGNRSLRNAAAKLVLAELKALQSAGTA
;
A
#
# COMPACT_ATOMS: atom_id res chain seq x y z
N MET A 1 -13.41 26.62 14.38
CA MET A 1 -13.53 26.47 12.91
C MET A 1 -12.84 25.22 12.33
N LEU A 2 -12.09 24.42 13.10
CA LEU A 2 -11.60 23.10 12.64
C LEU A 2 -12.59 21.94 12.88
N SER A 3 -13.47 22.06 13.88
CA SER A 3 -14.44 21.02 14.25
C SER A 3 -15.64 20.91 13.28
N LEU A 4 -15.88 21.89 12.42
CA LEU A 4 -16.98 21.89 11.44
C LEU A 4 -16.60 21.21 10.10
N TYR A 5 -15.31 20.99 9.83
CA TYR A 5 -14.85 20.43 8.55
C TYR A 5 -14.77 18.89 8.56
N LEU A 6 -14.60 18.28 9.73
CA LEU A 6 -14.56 16.82 9.88
C LEU A 6 -15.97 16.19 9.89
N GLY A 7 -17.02 16.97 10.20
CA GLY A 7 -18.40 16.49 10.28
C GLY A 7 -19.09 16.29 8.92
N LYS A 8 -18.52 16.74 7.81
CA LYS A 8 -19.12 16.59 6.46
C LYS A 8 -18.48 15.53 5.58
N ILE A 9 -17.33 14.98 5.98
CA ILE A 9 -16.66 13.91 5.22
C ILE A 9 -17.32 12.55 5.52
N VAL A 10 -18.11 12.44 6.59
CA VAL A 10 -18.84 11.21 6.95
C VAL A 10 -20.22 11.11 6.29
N GLU A 11 -20.71 12.15 5.61
CA GLU A 11 -22.04 12.18 4.94
C GLU A 11 -21.99 12.39 3.41
N ALA A 12 -20.81 12.31 2.78
CA ALA A 12 -20.71 12.48 1.33
C ALA A 12 -21.06 11.17 0.59
N GLN A 13 -22.36 10.90 0.47
CA GLN A 13 -22.93 9.85 -0.39
C GLN A 13 -23.25 10.36 -1.81
N CYS A 14 -22.62 11.45 -2.29
CA CYS A 14 -22.88 11.98 -3.63
C CYS A 14 -21.60 12.40 -4.35
N VAL A 15 -21.40 11.86 -5.55
CA VAL A 15 -20.18 11.94 -6.37
C VAL A 15 -20.24 13.11 -7.38
N GLU A 16 -21.18 14.06 -7.28
CA GLU A 16 -21.52 14.88 -8.45
C GLU A 16 -20.96 16.33 -8.51
N ASP A 17 -20.28 16.86 -7.49
CA ASP A 17 -19.93 18.31 -7.49
C ASP A 17 -18.45 18.69 -7.27
N VAL A 18 -17.50 17.76 -7.45
CA VAL A 18 -16.06 18.06 -7.30
C VAL A 18 -15.44 18.67 -8.58
N SER A 19 -16.13 18.56 -9.72
CA SER A 19 -15.65 18.93 -11.06
C SER A 19 -15.49 20.44 -11.31
N LEU A 20 -16.04 21.30 -10.43
CA LEU A 20 -16.12 22.74 -10.66
C LEU A 20 -15.01 23.56 -9.99
N ILE A 21 -14.12 22.96 -9.19
CA ILE A 21 -13.20 23.75 -8.34
C ILE A 21 -11.75 23.81 -8.84
N ILE A 22 -11.22 22.86 -9.63
CA ILE A 22 -9.79 22.93 -10.05
C ILE A 22 -9.57 22.32 -11.46
N PRO A 23 -9.25 23.11 -12.50
CA PRO A 23 -9.02 22.62 -13.87
C PRO A 23 -7.78 21.72 -14.04
N HIS A 24 -6.88 21.68 -13.04
CA HIS A 24 -5.64 20.90 -13.08
C HIS A 24 -5.74 19.52 -12.43
N LEU A 25 -6.94 19.10 -11.97
CA LEU A 25 -7.13 17.88 -11.19
C LEU A 25 -7.60 16.66 -12.00
N ASN A 26 -7.67 16.71 -13.34
CA ASN A 26 -8.15 15.55 -14.12
C ASN A 26 -7.19 14.35 -14.11
N LEU A 27 -5.89 14.54 -13.89
CA LEU A 27 -4.94 13.42 -13.73
C LEU A 27 -4.88 12.86 -12.30
N ALA A 28 -5.36 13.62 -11.31
CA ALA A 28 -5.39 13.21 -9.92
C ALA A 28 -6.76 12.61 -9.52
N LEU A 29 -7.86 13.05 -10.14
CA LEU A 29 -9.20 12.51 -9.87
C LEU A 29 -9.38 11.08 -10.38
N ASP A 30 -8.75 10.67 -11.49
CA ASP A 30 -8.73 9.27 -11.90
C ASP A 30 -8.04 8.38 -10.85
N GLY A 31 -7.05 8.92 -10.12
CA GLY A 31 -6.40 8.25 -9.00
C GLY A 31 -7.22 8.26 -7.69
N ILE A 32 -7.95 9.34 -7.43
CA ILE A 32 -8.79 9.51 -6.22
C ILE A 32 -10.07 8.68 -6.33
N ALA A 33 -10.76 8.76 -7.47
CA ALA A 33 -11.89 7.89 -7.77
C ALA A 33 -11.42 6.44 -7.92
N GLY A 34 -10.29 6.17 -8.58
CA GLY A 34 -9.77 4.82 -8.79
C GLY A 34 -9.34 4.08 -7.52
N GLY A 35 -8.91 4.79 -6.47
CA GLY A 35 -8.50 4.22 -5.19
C GLY A 35 -9.66 3.71 -4.32
N PHE A 36 -10.82 4.40 -4.36
CA PHE A 36 -12.04 3.95 -3.66
C PHE A 36 -13.01 3.18 -4.56
N ALA A 37 -13.04 3.43 -5.86
CA ALA A 37 -13.94 2.75 -6.80
C ALA A 37 -13.56 1.28 -7.09
N ASN A 38 -12.35 0.86 -6.69
CA ASN A 38 -11.89 -0.53 -6.86
C ASN A 38 -11.69 -1.29 -5.54
N ALA A 39 -12.01 -0.69 -4.39
CA ALA A 39 -12.09 -1.44 -3.14
C ALA A 39 -13.24 -2.47 -3.27
N PRO A 40 -13.11 -3.69 -2.71
CA PRO A 40 -14.16 -4.70 -2.79
C PRO A 40 -15.50 -4.10 -2.33
N ALA A 41 -16.56 -4.39 -3.09
CA ALA A 41 -17.88 -3.77 -2.99
C ALA A 41 -18.56 -4.06 -1.62
N ASP A 42 -19.75 -3.48 -1.42
CA ASP A 42 -20.56 -3.57 -0.19
C ASP A 42 -20.96 -5.01 0.23
N ASP A 43 -20.52 -6.04 -0.51
CA ASP A 43 -20.64 -7.48 -0.22
C ASP A 43 -19.36 -8.11 0.34
N ALA A 44 -18.33 -7.31 0.65
CA ALA A 44 -17.07 -7.80 1.21
C ALA A 44 -17.26 -8.60 2.52
N ASP A 45 -16.46 -9.66 2.68
CA ASP A 45 -16.44 -10.47 3.90
C ASP A 45 -16.33 -9.56 5.15
N PRO A 46 -17.12 -9.80 6.22
CA PRO A 46 -17.12 -8.96 7.42
C PRO A 46 -15.72 -8.76 8.05
N SER A 47 -14.81 -9.71 7.89
CA SER A 47 -13.42 -9.57 8.36
C SER A 47 -12.65 -8.48 7.59
N VAL A 48 -12.86 -8.38 6.27
CA VAL A 48 -12.25 -7.38 5.39
C VAL A 48 -12.79 -6.00 5.73
N LEU A 49 -14.10 -5.88 6.00
CA LEU A 49 -14.72 -4.62 6.43
C LEU A 49 -14.13 -4.14 7.76
N ARG A 50 -14.00 -5.03 8.76
CA ARG A 50 -13.36 -4.70 10.04
C ARG A 50 -11.91 -4.27 9.87
N ALA A 51 -11.15 -4.92 8.99
CA ALA A 51 -9.77 -4.55 8.69
C ALA A 51 -9.68 -3.17 8.02
N ARG A 52 -10.57 -2.88 7.08
CA ARG A 52 -10.70 -1.56 6.44
C ARG A 52 -10.99 -0.46 7.46
N GLU A 53 -12.01 -0.63 8.29
CA GLU A 53 -12.36 0.34 9.35
C GLU A 53 -11.17 0.59 10.28
N ARG A 54 -10.50 -0.49 10.71
CA ARG A 54 -9.33 -0.39 11.58
C ARG A 54 -8.20 0.40 10.92
N SER A 55 -7.95 0.15 9.64
CA SER A 55 -6.93 0.84 8.85
C SER A 55 -7.24 2.34 8.72
N ILE A 56 -8.48 2.68 8.36
CA ILE A 56 -8.93 4.08 8.25
C ILE A 56 -8.74 4.82 9.58
N LEU A 57 -9.17 4.22 10.68
CA LEU A 57 -9.04 4.82 12.01
C LEU A 57 -7.57 4.97 12.42
N ALA A 58 -6.78 3.91 12.31
CA ALA A 58 -5.40 3.91 12.79
C ALA A 58 -4.51 4.91 12.03
N HIS A 59 -4.62 4.97 10.70
CA HIS A 59 -3.87 5.94 9.90
C HIS A 59 -4.45 7.37 10.01
N GLY A 60 -5.77 7.50 10.19
CA GLY A 60 -6.45 8.78 10.41
C GLY A 60 -6.05 9.44 11.74
N ASP A 61 -6.07 8.68 12.84
CA ASP A 61 -5.66 9.13 14.17
C ASP A 61 -4.18 9.54 14.19
N ALA A 62 -3.35 8.86 13.39
CA ALA A 62 -1.94 9.21 13.20
C ALA A 62 -1.73 10.41 12.26
N GLY A 63 -2.79 10.99 11.69
CA GLY A 63 -2.71 12.13 10.76
C GLY A 63 -1.96 11.83 9.48
N GLN A 64 -1.99 10.58 9.00
CA GLN A 64 -1.15 10.13 7.89
C GLN A 64 -1.79 10.39 6.53
N PHE A 65 -1.00 10.99 5.66
CA PHE A 65 -1.31 11.23 4.26
C PHE A 65 -0.36 10.49 3.36
N ARG A 66 -0.81 10.12 2.15
CA ARG A 66 0.05 9.53 1.14
C ARG A 66 1.11 10.55 0.75
N ALA A 67 2.37 10.12 0.76
CA ALA A 67 3.53 10.97 0.50
C ALA A 67 3.32 11.88 -0.72
N GLY A 68 3.62 13.18 -0.59
CA GLY A 68 3.49 14.15 -1.68
C GLY A 68 2.05 14.50 -2.08
N SER A 69 1.04 14.12 -1.29
CA SER A 69 -0.37 14.40 -1.57
C SER A 69 -1.19 14.72 -0.31
N TRP A 70 -2.45 15.13 -0.51
CA TRP A 70 -3.44 15.33 0.57
C TRP A 70 -4.40 14.16 0.75
N LEU A 71 -4.11 13.02 0.10
CA LEU A 71 -4.96 11.84 0.21
C LEU A 71 -4.66 11.10 1.52
N ALA A 72 -5.71 10.68 2.21
CA ALA A 72 -5.58 9.86 3.41
C ALA A 72 -4.79 8.59 3.09
N TYR A 73 -3.94 8.14 4.02
CA TYR A 73 -3.11 6.95 3.80
C TYR A 73 -3.94 5.69 3.48
N ALA A 74 -5.17 5.59 4.02
CA ALA A 74 -6.12 4.52 3.70
C ALA A 74 -6.40 4.35 2.19
N SER A 75 -6.18 5.37 1.36
CA SER A 75 -6.25 5.26 -0.10
C SER A 75 -5.18 4.32 -0.68
N HIS A 76 -3.97 4.29 -0.10
CA HIS A 76 -2.94 3.31 -0.46
C HIS A 76 -3.38 1.90 -0.07
N CYS A 77 -3.86 1.71 1.16
CA CYS A 77 -4.37 0.42 1.63
C CYS A 77 -5.51 -0.11 0.74
N ALA A 78 -6.40 0.78 0.29
CA ALA A 78 -7.46 0.46 -0.66
C ALA A 78 -6.90 0.00 -2.01
N GLU A 79 -5.92 0.72 -2.57
CA GLU A 79 -5.25 0.33 -3.82
C GLU A 79 -4.54 -1.03 -3.71
N VAL A 80 -3.87 -1.30 -2.59
CA VAL A 80 -3.19 -2.58 -2.35
C VAL A 80 -4.21 -3.72 -2.27
N CYS A 81 -5.31 -3.52 -1.56
CA CYS A 81 -6.41 -4.49 -1.48
C CYS A 81 -7.03 -4.74 -2.86
N ALA A 82 -7.30 -3.68 -3.63
CA ALA A 82 -7.85 -3.77 -4.98
C ALA A 82 -6.93 -4.49 -5.97
N VAL A 83 -5.61 -4.29 -5.87
CA VAL A 83 -4.65 -5.02 -6.71
C VAL A 83 -4.58 -6.49 -6.29
N LEU A 84 -4.57 -6.77 -5.00
CA LEU A 84 -4.51 -8.14 -4.50
C LEU A 84 -5.78 -8.94 -4.84
N SER A 85 -6.96 -8.31 -4.78
CA SER A 85 -8.25 -8.95 -5.09
C SER A 85 -8.36 -9.44 -6.54
N THR A 86 -7.53 -8.92 -7.45
CA THR A 86 -7.47 -9.42 -8.84
C THR A 86 -6.94 -10.86 -8.95
N VAL A 87 -6.33 -11.40 -7.89
CA VAL A 87 -5.70 -12.73 -7.90
C VAL A 87 -6.08 -13.62 -6.72
N THR A 88 -6.88 -13.14 -5.78
CA THR A 88 -7.36 -13.89 -4.62
C THR A 88 -8.66 -13.30 -4.07
N ASP A 89 -9.54 -14.16 -3.59
CA ASP A 89 -10.76 -13.84 -2.84
C ASP A 89 -10.62 -14.16 -1.34
N ASP A 90 -9.49 -14.74 -0.91
CA ASP A 90 -9.20 -15.06 0.49
C ASP A 90 -9.32 -13.82 1.41
N PRO A 91 -10.29 -13.81 2.35
CA PRO A 91 -10.55 -12.68 3.22
C PRO A 91 -9.39 -12.36 4.16
N ASP A 92 -8.56 -13.33 4.55
CA ASP A 92 -7.38 -13.07 5.39
C ASP A 92 -6.31 -12.31 4.61
N ALA A 93 -6.12 -12.63 3.32
CA ALA A 93 -5.20 -11.89 2.46
C ALA A 93 -5.65 -10.43 2.27
N LEU A 94 -6.94 -10.24 2.00
CA LEU A 94 -7.51 -8.92 1.75
C LEU A 94 -7.56 -8.08 3.05
N SER A 95 -7.81 -8.71 4.20
CA SER A 95 -7.67 -8.08 5.50
C SER A 95 -6.22 -7.65 5.77
N ALA A 96 -5.25 -8.52 5.47
CA ALA A 96 -3.83 -8.19 5.59
C ALA A 96 -3.43 -7.05 4.65
N ALA A 97 -4.02 -6.93 3.46
CA ALA A 97 -3.77 -5.81 2.55
C ALA A 97 -4.17 -4.45 3.15
N TRP A 98 -5.31 -4.39 3.84
CA TRP A 98 -5.73 -3.19 4.54
C TRP A 98 -4.80 -2.80 5.70
N LEU A 99 -4.19 -3.79 6.33
CA LEU A 99 -3.43 -3.63 7.59
C LEU A 99 -1.92 -3.76 7.42
N HIS A 100 -1.41 -3.91 6.19
CA HIS A 100 -0.02 -4.35 5.96
C HIS A 100 1.04 -3.40 6.54
N ASP A 101 0.76 -2.10 6.58
CA ASP A 101 1.66 -1.09 7.17
C ASP A 101 1.32 -0.75 8.63
N SER A 102 0.28 -1.36 9.20
CA SER A 102 -0.17 -1.02 10.55
C SER A 102 0.89 -1.28 11.62
N LYS A 103 1.76 -2.28 11.43
CA LYS A 103 2.88 -2.51 12.35
C LYS A 103 3.86 -1.34 12.31
N GLU A 104 4.32 -0.96 11.12
CA GLU A 104 5.31 0.10 10.92
C GLU A 104 4.79 1.48 11.32
N ASP A 105 3.58 1.81 10.86
CA ASP A 105 3.10 3.18 10.87
C ASP A 105 2.27 3.52 12.10
N THR A 106 1.72 2.52 12.79
CA THR A 106 0.81 2.72 13.92
C THR A 106 1.25 1.99 15.19
N GLY A 107 2.30 1.17 15.10
CA GLY A 107 2.84 0.40 16.23
C GLY A 107 1.95 -0.77 16.68
N LEU A 108 1.05 -1.25 15.82
CA LEU A 108 0.20 -2.40 16.12
C LEU A 108 1.06 -3.66 16.28
N SER A 109 1.01 -4.27 17.47
CA SER A 109 1.76 -5.50 17.76
C SER A 109 1.13 -6.72 17.11
N ARG A 110 1.93 -7.78 16.91
CA ARG A 110 1.45 -9.07 16.39
C ARG A 110 0.29 -9.61 17.23
N GLU A 111 0.39 -9.52 18.56
CA GLU A 111 -0.62 -10.02 19.50
C GLU A 111 -1.95 -9.28 19.33
N ARG A 112 -1.89 -7.95 19.15
CA ARG A 112 -3.08 -7.13 18.89
C ARG A 112 -3.71 -7.45 17.53
N LEU A 113 -2.89 -7.67 16.50
CA LEU A 113 -3.36 -8.10 15.19
C LEU A 113 -4.04 -9.48 15.26
N ALA A 114 -3.41 -10.44 15.93
CA ALA A 114 -3.95 -11.79 16.08
C ALA A 114 -5.26 -11.80 16.87
N LEU A 115 -5.36 -11.00 17.94
CA LEU A 115 -6.58 -10.88 18.73
C LEU A 115 -7.75 -10.26 17.95
N GLY A 116 -7.48 -9.27 17.09
CA GLY A 116 -8.52 -8.56 16.34
C GLY A 116 -8.89 -9.20 15.00
N HIS A 117 -7.93 -9.87 14.34
CA HIS A 117 -8.05 -10.30 12.94
C HIS A 117 -7.58 -11.74 12.70
N GLY A 118 -7.14 -12.47 13.74
CA GLY A 118 -6.70 -13.85 13.63
C GLY A 118 -5.21 -14.01 13.30
N ASP A 119 -4.69 -15.20 13.61
CA ASP A 119 -3.26 -15.50 13.44
C ASP A 119 -2.80 -15.45 11.98
N GLN A 120 -3.66 -15.83 11.03
CA GLN A 120 -3.32 -15.83 9.61
C GLN A 120 -3.04 -14.42 9.11
N VAL A 121 -3.93 -13.47 9.40
CA VAL A 121 -3.75 -12.04 9.08
C VAL A 121 -2.49 -11.50 9.74
N ALA A 122 -2.30 -11.76 11.04
CA ALA A 122 -1.11 -11.33 11.76
C ALA A 122 0.18 -11.89 11.14
N ASN A 123 0.21 -13.17 10.77
CA ASN A 123 1.37 -13.81 10.16
C ASN A 123 1.69 -13.21 8.78
N LEU A 124 0.68 -12.90 7.96
CA LEU A 124 0.86 -12.24 6.67
C LEU A 124 1.48 -10.85 6.84
N ILE A 125 0.95 -10.03 7.75
CA ILE A 125 1.46 -8.68 8.05
C ILE A 125 2.91 -8.77 8.53
N MET A 126 3.20 -9.62 9.52
CA MET A 126 4.55 -9.79 10.04
C MET A 126 5.55 -10.22 8.96
N ALA A 127 5.13 -11.05 8.00
CA ALA A 127 6.00 -11.50 6.91
C ALA A 127 6.35 -10.38 5.92
N VAL A 128 5.45 -9.40 5.73
CA VAL A 128 5.66 -8.26 4.80
C VAL A 128 6.11 -6.99 5.49
N SER A 129 6.20 -7.00 6.82
CA SER A 129 6.71 -5.88 7.60
C SER A 129 8.23 -5.96 7.78
N ALA A 130 8.89 -4.81 7.68
CA ALA A 130 10.32 -4.73 7.91
C ALA A 130 10.65 -5.07 9.39
N PRO A 131 11.71 -5.87 9.63
CA PRO A 131 12.17 -6.12 10.98
C PRO A 131 12.65 -4.83 11.63
N GLU A 132 12.47 -4.72 12.95
CA GLU A 132 12.98 -3.59 13.72
C GLU A 132 14.49 -3.42 13.50
N PRO A 133 15.00 -2.18 13.42
CA PRO A 133 16.42 -1.94 13.31
C PRO A 133 17.18 -2.60 14.48
N GLN A 134 18.03 -3.57 14.17
CA GLN A 134 18.90 -4.20 15.18
C GLN A 134 20.27 -3.52 15.16
N GLY A 135 20.63 -2.86 16.26
CA GLY A 135 21.96 -2.27 16.44
C GLY A 135 22.35 -1.25 15.36
N PHE A 136 23.62 -1.30 14.92
CA PHE A 136 24.22 -0.33 13.99
C PHE A 136 24.17 -0.76 12.52
N LEU A 137 23.19 -1.60 12.12
CA LEU A 137 23.12 -2.09 10.75
C LEU A 137 22.89 -0.96 9.74
N SER A 138 23.65 -1.01 8.64
CA SER A 138 23.48 -0.07 7.55
C SER A 138 22.09 -0.22 6.91
N ARG A 139 21.63 0.81 6.19
CA ARG A 139 20.39 0.72 5.40
C ARG A 139 20.44 -0.45 4.41
N ALA A 140 21.60 -0.68 3.78
CA ALA A 140 21.78 -1.75 2.81
C ALA A 140 21.59 -3.12 3.47
N ASP A 141 22.18 -3.34 4.64
CA ASP A 141 22.06 -4.61 5.38
C ASP A 141 20.63 -4.86 5.86
N ARG A 142 19.96 -3.83 6.37
CA ARG A 142 18.55 -3.92 6.76
C ARG A 142 17.67 -4.31 5.58
N LYS A 143 17.92 -3.75 4.40
CA LYS A 143 17.19 -4.09 3.16
C LYS A 143 17.50 -5.49 2.67
N ALA A 144 18.75 -5.95 2.79
CA ALA A 144 19.14 -7.32 2.44
C ALA A 144 18.43 -8.35 3.33
N ARG A 145 18.45 -8.16 4.66
CA ARG A 145 17.74 -9.03 5.61
C ARG A 145 16.24 -9.06 5.37
N PHE A 146 15.64 -7.89 5.13
CA PHE A 146 14.22 -7.85 4.82
C PHE A 146 13.90 -8.60 3.51
N ARG A 147 14.79 -8.54 2.50
CA ARG A 147 14.62 -9.32 1.27
C ARG A 147 14.73 -10.83 1.52
N GLU A 148 15.61 -11.28 2.40
CA GLU A 148 15.69 -12.70 2.80
C GLU A 148 14.38 -13.15 3.46
N GLN A 149 13.82 -12.33 4.35
CA GLN A 149 12.50 -12.57 4.94
C GLN A 149 11.40 -12.68 3.86
N LEU A 150 11.36 -11.73 2.92
CA LEU A 150 10.41 -11.76 1.81
C LEU A 150 10.57 -13.00 0.93
N ALA A 151 11.81 -13.44 0.67
CA ALA A 151 12.09 -14.65 -0.10
C ALA A 151 11.58 -15.92 0.60
N ALA A 152 11.68 -15.98 1.94
CA ALA A 152 11.20 -17.08 2.76
C ALA A 152 9.68 -17.07 2.99
N ALA A 153 9.03 -15.93 2.77
CA ALA A 153 7.60 -15.75 3.02
C ALA A 153 6.70 -16.65 2.15
N SER A 154 5.45 -16.85 2.59
CA SER A 154 4.45 -17.63 1.86
C SER A 154 4.10 -17.00 0.51
N ALA A 155 3.57 -17.78 -0.43
CA ALA A 155 3.12 -17.26 -1.72
C ALA A 155 2.10 -16.13 -1.59
N GLN A 156 1.22 -16.21 -0.58
CA GLN A 156 0.22 -15.20 -0.26
C GLN A 156 0.86 -13.90 0.25
N ALA A 157 1.79 -13.98 1.22
CA ALA A 157 2.53 -12.82 1.72
C ALA A 157 3.37 -12.16 0.61
N GLN A 158 3.99 -12.96 -0.25
CA GLN A 158 4.72 -12.42 -1.40
C GLN A 158 3.79 -11.73 -2.40
N SER A 159 2.58 -12.25 -2.62
CA SER A 159 1.57 -11.62 -3.49
C SER A 159 1.07 -10.30 -2.90
N LEU A 160 0.84 -10.24 -1.59
CA LEU A 160 0.56 -9.00 -0.86
C LEU A 160 1.68 -7.98 -1.06
N LYS A 161 2.95 -8.39 -0.89
CA LYS A 161 4.08 -7.47 -1.08
C LYS A 161 4.21 -6.97 -2.52
N LEU A 162 3.87 -7.81 -3.51
CA LEU A 162 3.83 -7.40 -4.91
C LEU A 162 2.73 -6.35 -5.16
N ALA A 163 1.56 -6.50 -4.54
CA ALA A 163 0.48 -5.50 -4.63
C ALA A 163 0.89 -4.14 -4.03
N ASP A 164 1.54 -4.14 -2.86
CA ASP A 164 2.18 -2.96 -2.25
C ASP A 164 3.16 -2.30 -3.25
N VAL A 165 4.11 -3.06 -3.79
CA VAL A 165 5.08 -2.54 -4.77
C VAL A 165 4.38 -1.89 -5.96
N ILE A 166 3.31 -2.48 -6.48
CA ILE A 166 2.55 -1.92 -7.60
C ILE A 166 1.92 -0.58 -7.23
N SER A 167 1.19 -0.49 -6.10
CA SER A 167 0.55 0.76 -5.68
C SER A 167 1.57 1.88 -5.47
N ASN A 168 2.70 1.56 -4.83
CA ASN A 168 3.72 2.57 -4.53
C ASN A 168 4.54 2.97 -5.77
N ALA A 169 4.91 2.02 -6.64
CA ALA A 169 5.71 2.32 -7.82
C ALA A 169 4.98 3.23 -8.84
N ARG A 170 3.64 3.14 -8.94
CA ARG A 170 2.83 3.98 -9.85
C ARG A 170 3.04 5.48 -9.63
N ASN A 171 3.26 5.90 -8.39
CA ASN A 171 3.23 7.31 -8.03
C ASN A 171 4.54 7.83 -7.42
N VAL A 172 5.55 6.96 -7.17
CA VAL A 172 6.76 7.34 -6.43
C VAL A 172 7.54 8.50 -7.06
N ARG A 173 7.53 8.64 -8.38
CA ARG A 173 8.20 9.75 -9.07
C ARG A 173 7.56 11.11 -8.80
N ILE A 174 6.23 11.14 -8.70
CA ILE A 174 5.46 12.35 -8.45
C ILE A 174 5.53 12.67 -6.97
N ASN A 175 5.29 11.65 -6.15
CA ASN A 175 5.15 11.76 -4.70
C ASN A 175 6.47 11.99 -3.97
N ASN A 176 7.57 11.43 -4.50
CA ASN A 176 8.88 11.54 -3.88
C ASN A 176 10.02 11.47 -4.93
N PRO A 177 10.14 12.49 -5.81
CA PRO A 177 11.06 12.46 -6.95
C PRO A 177 12.53 12.25 -6.54
N LYS A 178 12.95 12.85 -5.42
CA LYS A 178 14.32 12.72 -4.90
C LYS A 178 14.65 11.30 -4.44
N PHE A 179 13.65 10.54 -4.01
CA PHE A 179 13.82 9.18 -3.50
C PHE A 179 13.46 8.11 -4.54
N ALA A 180 12.76 8.46 -5.60
CA ALA A 180 12.21 7.54 -6.59
C ALA A 180 13.24 6.57 -7.16
N GLN A 181 14.43 7.06 -7.54
CA GLN A 181 15.48 6.20 -8.09
C GLN A 181 15.93 5.13 -7.07
N THR A 182 16.23 5.55 -5.85
CA THR A 182 16.63 4.63 -4.76
C THR A 182 15.53 3.62 -4.47
N TYR A 183 14.29 4.07 -4.34
CA TYR A 183 13.13 3.21 -4.11
C TYR A 183 12.98 2.16 -5.21
N LEU A 184 12.99 2.56 -6.47
CA LEU A 184 12.76 1.65 -7.59
C LEU A 184 13.89 0.63 -7.76
N LEU A 185 15.15 1.01 -7.51
CA LEU A 185 16.27 0.06 -7.49
C LEU A 185 16.16 -0.93 -6.33
N GLU A 186 15.72 -0.49 -5.15
CA GLU A 186 15.41 -1.39 -4.03
C GLU A 186 14.28 -2.38 -4.44
N LYS A 187 13.18 -1.87 -5.01
CA LYS A 187 12.02 -2.69 -5.40
C LYS A 187 12.30 -3.65 -6.55
N GLN A 188 13.16 -3.29 -7.50
CA GLN A 188 13.58 -4.20 -8.55
C GLN A 188 14.18 -5.49 -7.96
N ARG A 189 15.02 -5.35 -6.93
CA ARG A 189 15.64 -6.50 -6.26
C ARG A 189 14.64 -7.27 -5.40
N ASP A 190 13.72 -6.57 -4.74
CA ASP A 190 12.68 -7.21 -3.94
C ASP A 190 11.76 -8.05 -4.84
N VAL A 191 11.33 -7.54 -5.99
CA VAL A 191 10.48 -8.28 -6.96
C VAL A 191 11.16 -9.58 -7.44
N LEU A 192 12.48 -9.60 -7.60
CA LEU A 192 13.23 -10.81 -7.95
C LEU A 192 13.18 -11.86 -6.83
N ALA A 193 13.18 -11.44 -5.57
CA ALA A 193 13.10 -12.33 -4.42
C ALA A 193 11.69 -12.91 -4.19
N LEU A 194 10.64 -12.22 -4.65
CA LEU A 194 9.23 -12.60 -4.53
C LEU A 194 8.83 -13.69 -5.55
N SER A 195 9.61 -14.76 -5.61
CA SER A 195 9.55 -15.82 -6.63
C SER A 195 8.36 -16.80 -6.49
N ARG A 196 7.72 -16.83 -5.33
CA ARG A 196 6.54 -17.68 -5.01
C ARG A 196 5.24 -16.90 -5.09
N GLY A 197 5.28 -15.57 -5.10
CA GLY A 197 4.10 -14.71 -5.28
C GLY A 197 3.42 -14.93 -6.64
N ASN A 198 2.16 -14.49 -6.74
CA ASN A 198 1.36 -14.64 -7.95
C ASN A 198 2.12 -14.15 -9.19
N ARG A 199 2.14 -14.98 -10.24
CA ARG A 199 2.92 -14.72 -11.46
C ARG A 199 2.48 -13.44 -12.17
N SER A 200 1.18 -13.18 -12.26
CA SER A 200 0.64 -12.00 -12.93
C SER A 200 1.03 -10.72 -12.19
N LEU A 201 0.90 -10.69 -10.86
CA LEU A 201 1.34 -9.56 -10.05
C LEU A 201 2.85 -9.33 -10.14
N ARG A 202 3.65 -10.40 -10.13
CA ARG A 202 5.12 -10.30 -10.24
C ARG A 202 5.54 -9.71 -11.57
N ASN A 203 4.93 -10.16 -12.66
CA ASN A 203 5.17 -9.62 -13.99
C ASN A 203 4.75 -8.15 -14.10
N ALA A 204 3.59 -7.80 -13.54
CA ALA A 204 3.11 -6.42 -13.51
C ALA A 204 4.05 -5.50 -12.72
N ALA A 205 4.47 -5.92 -11.51
CA ALA A 205 5.42 -5.20 -10.67
C ALA A 205 6.77 -5.01 -11.37
N ALA A 206 7.32 -6.08 -11.96
CA ALA A 206 8.59 -6.02 -12.69
C ALA A 206 8.51 -5.05 -13.88
N LYS A 207 7.44 -5.15 -14.69
CA LYS A 207 7.23 -4.27 -15.85
C LYS A 207 7.11 -2.81 -15.42
N LEU A 208 6.33 -2.53 -14.38
CA LEU A 208 6.12 -1.18 -13.86
C LEU A 208 7.42 -0.59 -13.33
N VAL A 209 8.12 -1.29 -12.42
CA VAL A 209 9.38 -0.81 -11.84
C VAL A 209 10.42 -0.51 -12.93
N LEU A 210 10.53 -1.38 -13.95
CA LEU A 210 11.43 -1.14 -15.08
C LEU A 210 11.02 0.06 -15.93
N ALA A 211 9.72 0.25 -16.17
CA ALA A 211 9.21 1.40 -16.93
C ALA A 211 9.52 2.71 -16.18
N GLU A 212 9.27 2.76 -14.87
CA GLU A 212 9.53 3.92 -14.04
C GLU A 212 11.03 4.27 -13.96
N LEU A 213 11.90 3.26 -13.85
CA LEU A 213 13.36 3.45 -13.89
C LEU A 213 13.83 4.04 -15.22
N LYS A 214 13.34 3.50 -16.36
CA LYS A 214 13.68 4.02 -17.68
C LYS A 214 13.26 5.47 -17.84
N ALA A 215 12.06 5.79 -17.39
CA ALA A 215 11.51 7.11 -17.55
C ALA A 215 12.17 8.14 -16.60
N LEU A 216 12.83 7.72 -15.51
CA LEU A 216 13.75 8.57 -14.72
C LEU A 216 15.05 8.87 -15.47
N GLN A 217 15.60 7.88 -16.17
CA GLN A 217 16.84 8.06 -16.94
C GLN A 217 16.65 9.05 -18.10
N SER A 218 15.53 8.95 -18.82
CA SER A 218 15.21 9.87 -19.92
C SER A 218 14.97 11.31 -19.46
N ALA A 219 14.55 11.52 -18.20
CA ALA A 219 14.32 12.85 -17.65
C ALA A 219 15.60 13.56 -17.16
N GLY A 220 16.69 12.81 -16.92
CA GLY A 220 17.99 13.36 -16.51
C GLY A 220 18.94 13.66 -17.67
N THR A 221 18.56 13.33 -18.91
CA THR A 221 19.36 13.54 -20.13
C THR A 221 18.87 14.73 -20.98
N ALA A 222 17.88 15.47 -20.50
CA ALA A 222 17.32 16.67 -21.13
C ALA A 222 17.69 17.91 -20.29
#